data_AF-A0A6I2U147-F1
#
_entry.id   AF-A0A6I2U147-F1
#
_cell.length_a   1.000
_cell.length_b   1.000
_cell.length_c   1.000
_cell.angle_alpha   90.00
_cell.angle_beta   90.00
_cell.angle_gamma   90.00
#
_symmetry.space_group_name_H-M   'P 1'
#
loop_
_entity.id
_entity.type
_entity.pdbx_description
1 polymer ?
#
loop_
_entity_poly.entity_id
_entity_poly.type
_entity_poly.pdbx_seq_one_letter_code
_entity_poly.pdbx_strand_id
1 'polypeptide(L)'
;MLIIFVDVVRFEAKSVTSKRLIMRRIAFYPVGGERVSLPERHIKAYVDDYCHEFGQTDTDTKLMHLLYVADKGFDILSHIREFLDNHPEIAQDSIKQTLAYFVSHLRYPDGDRYVDDQFAMANYLKETLSLEKVLDLLMMEIRLRFSYTEDDKSVTFTQKYLRWDSLASLKKSLKGEELLKRIVNPSGFYSVSESDIVKENLWPKLQGDYMRSHWYNENIKIVYPNSYEEQVIDEFNRNAKEDYKYVLGAPAEPWRGNPLKAKVVILSLNPGFKLGVNDNVQYERYRAPLEDAMAELINTLSFQVNGFLTPQDYYVKSHEEFKEKYSVKNVYVPCGDALNEIGDYYWYNNINRLNINHQKEYEFFRNFAIVQYCAYTSVSFKDFPRGVVLPSQELTKKLIRYLAYEREDVVFVIMRSAAKWKELLDADVWEKMQSRLIVNKNMSQSLSENNLGKKNFNMLIERLK
;
A
#
# COMPACT_ATOMS: atom_id res chain seq x y z
N MET A 1 33.64 -28.46 3.53
CA MET A 1 34.20 -27.65 2.44
C MET A 1 33.54 -28.12 1.15
N LEU A 2 32.50 -27.42 0.70
CA LEU A 2 31.87 -27.64 -0.61
C LEU A 2 31.61 -26.26 -1.21
N ILE A 3 32.32 -25.97 -2.28
CA ILE A 3 32.27 -24.74 -3.06
C ILE A 3 31.02 -24.82 -3.94
N ILE A 4 30.12 -23.84 -3.84
CA ILE A 4 28.97 -23.68 -4.74
C ILE A 4 29.30 -22.54 -5.70
N PHE A 5 29.38 -22.86 -6.99
CA PHE A 5 29.52 -21.90 -8.09
C PHE A 5 28.17 -21.25 -8.41
N VAL A 6 28.18 -19.94 -8.68
CA VAL A 6 27.05 -19.16 -9.16
C VAL A 6 27.17 -19.07 -10.68
N ASP A 7 26.25 -19.73 -11.40
CA ASP A 7 26.12 -19.57 -12.85
C ASP A 7 25.01 -18.57 -13.19
N VAL A 8 25.39 -17.53 -13.91
CA VAL A 8 24.51 -16.60 -14.62
C VAL A 8 24.26 -17.19 -16.01
N VAL A 9 23.03 -17.64 -16.30
CA VAL A 9 22.67 -18.15 -17.65
C VAL A 9 21.37 -17.52 -18.15
N ARG A 10 21.49 -16.93 -19.35
CA ARG A 10 20.44 -16.51 -20.30
C ARG A 10 19.63 -17.73 -20.76
N PHE A 11 18.31 -17.59 -20.89
CA PHE A 11 17.46 -18.67 -21.42
C PHE A 11 17.04 -18.46 -22.90
N GLU A 12 17.33 -19.48 -23.71
CA GLU A 12 16.69 -19.80 -25.00
C GLU A 12 15.36 -20.58 -24.79
N ALA A 13 14.47 -20.49 -25.78
CA ALA A 13 13.09 -20.97 -25.74
C ALA A 13 12.90 -22.48 -25.98
N LYS A 14 12.00 -23.10 -25.20
CA LYS A 14 11.01 -24.19 -25.48
C LYS A 14 10.71 -24.93 -24.16
N SER A 15 9.52 -25.38 -23.77
CA SER A 15 8.13 -25.20 -24.17
C SER A 15 7.25 -25.93 -23.12
N VAL A 16 6.37 -25.23 -22.40
CA VAL A 16 4.99 -25.69 -22.16
C VAL A 16 4.11 -24.46 -22.33
N THR A 17 3.52 -24.39 -23.52
CA THR A 17 2.37 -23.56 -23.95
C THR A 17 1.33 -23.43 -22.85
N SER A 18 0.92 -22.22 -22.46
CA SER A 18 0.01 -21.37 -23.26
C SER A 18 0.47 -19.91 -23.42
N LYS A 19 0.85 -19.60 -24.68
CA LYS A 19 0.76 -18.33 -25.47
C LYS A 19 0.97 -17.00 -24.72
N ARG A 20 2.17 -16.42 -24.80
CA ARG A 20 2.57 -15.35 -25.77
C ARG A 20 2.02 -13.95 -25.43
N LEU A 21 2.86 -13.13 -24.80
CA LEU A 21 3.09 -11.73 -25.18
C LEU A 21 4.47 -11.29 -24.64
N ILE A 22 5.52 -11.75 -25.33
CA ILE A 22 6.83 -11.11 -25.29
C ILE A 22 6.67 -9.78 -26.02
N MET A 23 7.00 -8.70 -25.31
CA MET A 23 6.99 -7.28 -25.70
C MET A 23 7.00 -7.04 -27.22
N ARG A 24 5.91 -6.48 -27.74
CA ARG A 24 5.99 -5.68 -28.97
C ARG A 24 6.61 -4.33 -28.59
N ARG A 25 7.76 -4.00 -29.17
CA ARG A 25 8.17 -2.60 -29.35
C ARG A 25 7.08 -1.95 -30.22
N ILE A 26 6.12 -1.28 -29.60
CA ILE A 26 5.18 -0.42 -30.33
C ILE A 26 5.84 0.95 -30.35
N ALA A 27 6.47 1.29 -31.46
CA ALA A 27 6.94 2.64 -31.72
C ALA A 27 5.71 3.52 -31.94
N PHE A 28 5.27 4.22 -30.89
CA PHE A 28 4.35 5.33 -31.08
C PHE A 28 5.11 6.46 -31.80
N TYR A 29 4.42 7.22 -32.65
CA TYR A 29 4.93 8.39 -33.38
C TYR A 29 5.72 9.37 -32.46
N PRO A 30 6.67 10.15 -33.01
CA PRO A 30 7.74 10.80 -32.24
C PRO A 30 7.22 11.74 -31.14
N VAL A 31 7.82 11.58 -29.96
CA VAL A 31 7.65 12.45 -28.79
C VAL A 31 8.16 13.86 -29.16
N GLY A 32 7.25 14.84 -29.26
CA GLY A 32 7.63 16.21 -29.68
C GLY A 32 6.52 17.23 -30.04
N GLY A 33 5.32 17.16 -29.47
CA GLY A 33 4.21 18.14 -29.67
C GLY A 33 3.40 17.92 -30.96
N GLU A 34 2.08 17.99 -31.04
CA GLU A 34 1.10 18.79 -30.28
C GLU A 34 -0.31 18.15 -30.18
N ARG A 35 -0.54 16.86 -30.53
CA ARG A 35 -1.84 16.20 -30.29
C ARG A 35 -1.72 14.73 -29.93
N VAL A 36 -2.29 14.36 -28.78
CA VAL A 36 -2.48 12.96 -28.37
C VAL A 36 -3.64 12.40 -29.19
N SER A 37 -3.38 11.36 -29.98
CA SER A 37 -4.41 10.65 -30.74
C SER A 37 -4.19 9.15 -30.62
N LEU A 38 -5.26 8.38 -30.79
CA LEU A 38 -5.17 6.92 -30.89
C LEU A 38 -4.27 6.54 -32.09
N PRO A 39 -3.47 5.46 -32.01
CA PRO A 39 -2.65 5.00 -33.13
C PRO A 39 -3.43 4.77 -34.43
N GLU A 40 -4.64 4.22 -34.31
CA GLU A 40 -5.56 4.00 -35.44
C GLU A 40 -6.41 5.25 -35.77
N ARG A 41 -6.09 6.40 -35.14
CA ARG A 41 -6.69 7.74 -35.28
C ARG A 41 -8.19 7.86 -35.03
N HIS A 42 -8.93 6.76 -34.85
CA HIS A 42 -10.37 6.75 -34.64
C HIS A 42 -10.78 5.76 -33.54
N ILE A 43 -11.72 6.18 -32.68
CA ILE A 43 -12.16 5.39 -31.52
C ILE A 43 -12.83 4.07 -31.91
N LYS A 44 -13.50 4.01 -33.07
CA LYS A 44 -14.17 2.80 -33.59
C LYS A 44 -13.28 1.55 -33.62
N ALA A 45 -11.98 1.70 -33.94
CA ALA A 45 -11.02 0.59 -33.97
C ALA A 45 -10.80 -0.05 -32.58
N TYR A 46 -11.27 0.60 -31.51
CA TYR A 46 -11.16 0.15 -30.14
C TYR A 46 -12.49 -0.32 -29.55
N VAL A 47 -13.63 0.14 -30.07
CA VAL A 47 -14.92 -0.02 -29.39
C VAL A 47 -16.02 -0.69 -30.22
N ASP A 48 -15.89 -0.71 -31.55
CA ASP A 48 -16.85 -1.32 -32.47
C ASP A 48 -16.29 -2.64 -33.01
N ASP A 49 -16.76 -3.77 -32.48
CA ASP A 49 -16.26 -5.10 -32.83
C ASP A 49 -16.73 -5.61 -34.20
N TYR A 50 -17.67 -4.90 -34.85
CA TYR A 50 -18.10 -5.17 -36.22
C TYR A 50 -17.26 -4.44 -37.27
N CYS A 51 -16.44 -3.47 -36.85
CA CYS A 51 -15.58 -2.69 -37.74
C CYS A 51 -14.32 -3.48 -38.15
N HIS A 52 -13.94 -3.37 -39.43
CA HIS A 52 -12.76 -4.08 -39.97
C HIS A 52 -11.47 -3.70 -39.23
N GLU A 53 -11.30 -2.41 -38.90
CA GLU A 53 -10.15 -1.87 -38.18
C GLU A 53 -10.04 -2.43 -36.76
N PHE A 54 -11.15 -2.84 -36.13
CA PHE A 54 -11.12 -3.49 -34.83
C PHE A 54 -10.36 -4.82 -34.89
N GLY A 55 -10.51 -5.60 -35.96
CA GLY A 55 -9.82 -6.89 -36.12
C GLY A 55 -8.30 -6.77 -36.34
N GLN A 56 -7.77 -5.59 -36.63
CA GLN A 56 -6.36 -5.39 -37.00
C GLN A 56 -5.41 -5.35 -35.80
N THR A 57 -5.93 -5.05 -34.61
CA THR A 57 -5.15 -4.90 -33.38
C THR A 57 -5.65 -5.90 -32.33
N ASP A 58 -4.75 -6.63 -31.66
CA ASP A 58 -5.16 -7.53 -30.57
C ASP A 58 -5.66 -6.78 -29.34
N THR A 59 -6.43 -7.48 -28.50
CA THR A 59 -7.09 -6.90 -27.31
C THR A 59 -6.10 -6.23 -26.37
N ASP A 60 -5.00 -6.89 -25.99
CA ASP A 60 -4.03 -6.32 -25.06
C ASP A 60 -3.39 -5.04 -25.62
N THR A 61 -3.09 -5.03 -26.92
CA THR A 61 -2.57 -3.84 -27.60
C THR A 61 -3.58 -2.68 -27.55
N LYS A 62 -4.88 -2.95 -27.80
CA LYS A 62 -5.93 -1.93 -27.64
C LYS A 62 -5.96 -1.35 -26.23
N LEU A 63 -5.86 -2.19 -25.21
CA LEU A 63 -5.90 -1.76 -23.81
C LEU A 63 -4.69 -0.91 -23.41
N MET A 64 -3.49 -1.27 -23.90
CA MET A 64 -2.28 -0.47 -23.71
C MET A 64 -2.38 0.89 -24.40
N HIS A 65 -2.97 0.95 -25.60
CA HIS A 65 -3.22 2.22 -26.30
C HIS A 65 -4.18 3.11 -25.50
N LEU A 66 -5.31 2.54 -25.03
CA LEU A 66 -6.30 3.26 -24.22
C LEU A 66 -5.69 3.81 -22.92
N LEU A 67 -4.85 3.03 -22.23
CA LEU A 67 -4.10 3.50 -21.05
C LEU A 67 -3.28 4.74 -21.38
N TYR A 68 -2.44 4.62 -22.41
CA TYR A 68 -1.47 5.63 -22.75
C TYR A 68 -2.13 6.95 -23.15
N VAL A 69 -3.14 6.91 -24.03
CA VAL A 69 -3.82 8.14 -24.45
C VAL A 69 -4.60 8.78 -23.30
N ALA A 70 -5.25 7.98 -22.44
CA ALA A 70 -5.97 8.49 -21.27
C ALA A 70 -5.02 9.22 -20.29
N ASP A 71 -3.83 8.68 -20.05
CA ASP A 71 -2.82 9.31 -19.19
C ASP A 71 -2.28 10.62 -19.75
N LYS A 72 -2.31 10.77 -21.08
CA LYS A 72 -1.95 12.01 -21.76
C LYS A 72 -3.15 12.98 -21.90
N GLY A 73 -4.29 12.68 -21.28
CA GLY A 73 -5.46 13.56 -21.22
C GLY A 73 -6.49 13.37 -22.33
N PHE A 74 -6.43 12.27 -23.09
CA PHE A 74 -7.44 11.96 -24.11
C PHE A 74 -8.78 11.55 -23.47
N ASP A 75 -9.85 12.27 -23.79
CA ASP A 75 -11.20 11.98 -23.29
C ASP A 75 -11.88 10.89 -24.13
N ILE A 76 -11.70 9.64 -23.71
CA ILE A 76 -12.26 8.46 -24.38
C ILE A 76 -13.80 8.52 -24.46
N LEU A 77 -14.46 8.94 -23.38
CA LEU A 77 -15.92 8.92 -23.30
C LEU A 77 -16.55 9.89 -24.29
N SER A 78 -16.02 11.11 -24.37
CA SER A 78 -16.51 12.12 -25.31
C SER A 78 -16.38 11.66 -26.75
N HIS A 79 -15.27 11.00 -27.12
CA HIS A 79 -15.10 10.47 -28.47
C HIS A 79 -16.02 9.27 -28.77
N ILE A 80 -16.32 8.42 -27.77
CA ILE A 80 -17.32 7.35 -27.93
C ILE A 80 -18.70 7.95 -28.19
N ARG A 81 -19.08 9.01 -27.49
CA ARG A 81 -20.37 9.70 -27.67
C ARG A 81 -20.46 10.35 -29.05
N GLU A 82 -19.42 11.09 -29.44
CA GLU A 82 -19.34 11.68 -30.78
C GLU A 82 -19.43 10.62 -31.88
N PHE A 83 -18.79 9.46 -31.69
CA PHE A 83 -18.91 8.34 -32.62
C PHE A 83 -20.34 7.82 -32.71
N LEU A 84 -21.02 7.58 -31.58
CA LEU A 84 -22.42 7.13 -31.58
C LEU A 84 -23.38 8.15 -32.19
N ASP A 85 -23.17 9.44 -31.94
CA ASP A 85 -23.97 10.52 -32.52
C ASP A 85 -23.84 10.59 -34.05
N ASN A 86 -22.64 10.31 -34.57
CA ASN A 86 -22.36 10.28 -36.01
C ASN A 86 -22.77 8.94 -36.68
N HIS A 87 -23.04 7.89 -35.89
CA HIS A 87 -23.34 6.54 -36.37
C HIS A 87 -24.59 5.97 -35.67
N PRO A 88 -25.79 6.51 -35.95
CA PRO A 88 -27.03 6.10 -35.29
C PRO A 88 -27.44 4.64 -35.55
N GLU A 89 -26.85 3.99 -36.56
CA GLU A 89 -27.00 2.57 -36.84
C GLU A 89 -26.31 1.67 -35.79
N ILE A 90 -25.38 2.21 -35.01
CA ILE A 90 -24.64 1.48 -33.97
C ILE A 90 -25.35 1.67 -32.64
N ALA A 91 -25.83 0.56 -32.06
CA ALA A 91 -26.41 0.59 -30.73
C ALA A 91 -25.35 0.86 -29.65
N GLN A 92 -25.63 1.76 -28.72
CA GLN A 92 -24.78 2.00 -27.54
C GLN A 92 -24.50 0.70 -26.76
N ASP A 93 -25.45 -0.23 -26.73
CA ASP A 93 -25.29 -1.52 -26.07
C ASP A 93 -24.23 -2.41 -26.72
N SER A 94 -23.97 -2.26 -28.03
CA SER A 94 -22.86 -2.94 -28.72
C SER A 94 -21.52 -2.42 -28.21
N ILE A 95 -21.36 -1.10 -28.12
CA ILE A 95 -20.16 -0.48 -27.54
C ILE A 95 -19.96 -0.91 -26.09
N LYS A 96 -21.04 -0.89 -25.30
CA LYS A 96 -21.02 -1.32 -23.91
C LYS A 96 -20.62 -2.79 -23.76
N GLN A 97 -21.06 -3.66 -24.67
CA GLN A 97 -20.66 -5.07 -24.71
C GLN A 97 -19.15 -5.21 -24.98
N THR A 98 -18.59 -4.46 -25.93
CA THR A 98 -17.14 -4.47 -26.22
C THR A 98 -16.32 -4.04 -25.02
N LEU A 99 -16.69 -2.94 -24.36
CA LEU A 99 -16.00 -2.46 -23.17
C LEU A 99 -16.12 -3.45 -21.99
N ALA A 100 -17.30 -4.06 -21.82
CA ALA A 100 -17.51 -5.08 -20.80
C ALA A 100 -16.70 -6.36 -21.07
N TYR A 101 -16.53 -6.73 -22.35
CA TYR A 101 -15.65 -7.80 -22.77
C TYR A 101 -14.19 -7.49 -22.44
N PHE A 102 -13.73 -6.25 -22.63
CA PHE A 102 -12.38 -5.88 -22.20
C PHE A 102 -12.16 -6.01 -20.69
N VAL A 103 -13.14 -5.62 -19.86
CA VAL A 103 -13.08 -5.86 -18.42
C VAL A 103 -12.99 -7.35 -18.12
N SER A 104 -13.83 -8.18 -18.76
CA SER A 104 -13.82 -9.62 -18.51
C SER A 104 -12.55 -10.31 -19.02
N HIS A 105 -12.00 -9.89 -20.15
CA HIS A 105 -10.68 -10.30 -20.68
C HIS A 105 -9.56 -10.02 -19.67
N LEU A 106 -9.58 -8.84 -19.05
CA LEU A 106 -8.61 -8.48 -18.02
C LEU A 106 -8.76 -9.32 -16.74
N ARG A 107 -9.99 -9.69 -16.37
CA ARG A 107 -10.27 -10.52 -15.18
C ARG A 107 -9.97 -11.99 -15.40
N TYR A 108 -10.19 -12.48 -16.61
CA TYR A 108 -10.06 -13.88 -16.98
C TYR A 108 -9.25 -14.02 -18.28
N PRO A 109 -7.94 -13.75 -18.27
CA PRO A 109 -7.10 -13.84 -19.45
C PRO A 109 -7.08 -15.26 -20.05
N ASP A 110 -6.88 -15.33 -21.38
CA ASP A 110 -7.22 -16.48 -22.24
C ASP A 110 -6.73 -17.87 -21.78
N GLY A 111 -7.64 -18.83 -21.90
CA GLY A 111 -7.47 -20.29 -21.78
C GLY A 111 -8.84 -20.99 -21.73
N ASP A 112 -8.95 -22.23 -22.23
CA ASP A 112 -10.22 -22.98 -22.36
C ASP A 112 -11.05 -23.09 -21.07
N ARG A 113 -10.48 -22.78 -19.91
CA ARG A 113 -11.16 -22.82 -18.60
C ARG A 113 -12.09 -21.65 -18.29
N TYR A 114 -11.95 -20.51 -18.96
CA TYR A 114 -12.60 -19.27 -18.50
C TYR A 114 -13.47 -18.57 -19.55
N VAL A 115 -13.67 -19.18 -20.72
CA VAL A 115 -14.50 -18.61 -21.79
C VAL A 115 -15.92 -18.31 -21.27
N ASP A 116 -16.52 -19.26 -20.57
CA ASP A 116 -17.86 -19.07 -19.98
C ASP A 116 -17.90 -17.94 -18.93
N ASP A 117 -16.84 -17.78 -18.14
CA ASP A 117 -16.72 -16.73 -17.13
C ASP A 117 -16.52 -15.34 -17.76
N GLN A 118 -15.76 -15.25 -18.86
CA GLN A 118 -15.61 -14.02 -19.64
C GLN A 118 -16.95 -13.53 -20.19
N PHE A 119 -17.71 -14.42 -20.84
CA PHE A 119 -19.01 -14.10 -21.40
C PHE A 119 -20.03 -13.74 -20.31
N ALA A 120 -20.10 -14.54 -19.25
CA ALA A 120 -21.03 -14.30 -18.14
C ALA A 120 -20.76 -12.97 -17.44
N MET A 121 -19.49 -12.63 -17.20
CA MET A 121 -19.10 -11.35 -16.60
C MET A 121 -19.38 -10.18 -17.53
N ALA A 122 -19.02 -10.26 -18.81
CA ALA A 122 -19.27 -9.20 -19.78
C ALA A 122 -20.77 -8.89 -19.91
N ASN A 123 -21.61 -9.93 -20.01
CA ASN A 123 -23.06 -9.77 -20.05
C ASN A 123 -23.61 -9.14 -18.77
N TYR A 124 -23.15 -9.60 -17.60
CA TYR A 124 -23.58 -9.04 -16.32
C TYR A 124 -23.22 -7.55 -16.20
N LEU A 125 -21.99 -7.16 -16.57
CA LEU A 125 -21.56 -5.77 -16.56
C LEU A 125 -22.38 -4.91 -17.54
N LYS A 126 -22.62 -5.39 -18.75
CA LYS A 126 -23.47 -4.71 -19.74
C LYS A 126 -24.88 -4.47 -19.17
N GLU A 127 -25.50 -5.47 -18.57
CA GLU A 127 -26.87 -5.39 -18.07
C GLU A 127 -27.01 -4.50 -16.82
N THR A 128 -25.96 -4.42 -15.99
CA THR A 128 -26.03 -3.76 -14.68
C THR A 128 -25.48 -2.34 -14.64
N LEU A 129 -24.61 -1.97 -15.57
CA LEU A 129 -23.90 -0.69 -15.57
C LEU A 129 -24.28 0.20 -16.75
N SER A 130 -24.16 1.51 -16.57
CA SER A 130 -24.20 2.47 -17.68
C SER A 130 -22.90 2.39 -18.51
N LEU A 131 -22.92 2.96 -19.72
CA LEU A 131 -21.72 3.04 -20.58
C LEU A 131 -20.54 3.68 -19.84
N GLU A 132 -20.78 4.79 -19.15
CA GLU A 132 -19.78 5.51 -18.36
C GLU A 132 -19.22 4.63 -17.25
N LYS A 133 -20.07 3.87 -16.56
CA LYS A 133 -19.64 3.00 -15.46
C LYS A 133 -18.85 1.78 -15.94
N VAL A 134 -19.17 1.24 -17.11
CA VAL A 134 -18.34 0.19 -17.72
C VAL A 134 -16.98 0.75 -18.13
N LEU A 135 -16.94 1.96 -18.72
CA LEU A 135 -15.69 2.61 -19.10
C LEU A 135 -14.83 2.97 -17.87
N ASP A 136 -15.42 3.55 -16.83
CA ASP A 136 -14.74 3.83 -15.55
C ASP A 136 -14.07 2.55 -15.02
N LEU A 137 -14.84 1.46 -14.96
CA LEU A 137 -14.35 0.17 -14.49
C LEU A 137 -13.22 -0.39 -15.36
N LEU A 138 -13.37 -0.29 -16.68
CA LEU A 138 -12.32 -0.68 -17.64
C LEU A 138 -11.04 0.10 -17.39
N MET A 139 -11.11 1.42 -17.27
CA MET A 139 -9.93 2.25 -17.04
C MET A 139 -9.26 1.92 -15.71
N MET A 140 -10.02 1.63 -14.66
CA MET A 140 -9.47 1.16 -13.40
C MET A 140 -8.76 -0.21 -13.54
N GLU A 141 -9.37 -1.18 -14.24
CA GLU A 141 -8.80 -2.52 -14.45
C GLU A 141 -7.53 -2.48 -15.31
N ILE A 142 -7.50 -1.61 -16.34
CA ILE A 142 -6.32 -1.35 -17.17
C ILE A 142 -5.18 -0.79 -16.31
N ARG A 143 -5.43 0.24 -15.50
CA ARG A 143 -4.40 0.87 -14.63
C ARG A 143 -3.83 -0.06 -13.57
N LEU A 144 -4.61 -1.04 -13.14
CA LEU A 144 -4.13 -2.07 -12.22
C LEU A 144 -3.22 -3.10 -12.88
N ARG A 145 -3.41 -3.35 -14.19
CA ARG A 145 -2.70 -4.40 -14.93
C ARG A 145 -1.57 -3.89 -15.77
N PHE A 146 -1.66 -2.68 -16.28
CA PHE A 146 -0.65 -2.13 -17.17
C PHE A 146 -0.02 -0.90 -16.53
N SER A 147 1.30 -0.83 -16.65
CA SER A 147 2.09 0.37 -16.42
C SER A 147 3.03 0.56 -17.60
N TYR A 148 3.46 1.78 -17.88
CA TYR A 148 4.44 2.03 -18.92
C TYR A 148 5.55 2.96 -18.48
N THR A 149 6.68 2.84 -19.16
CA THR A 149 7.78 3.79 -19.12
C THR A 149 7.98 4.35 -20.52
N GLU A 150 8.19 5.65 -20.62
CA GLU A 150 8.43 6.36 -21.88
C GLU A 150 9.87 6.88 -21.89
N ASP A 151 10.55 6.67 -23.01
CA ASP A 151 11.79 7.38 -23.37
C ASP A 151 11.54 8.23 -24.63
N ASP A 152 12.53 9.01 -25.05
CA ASP A 152 12.42 9.93 -26.20
C ASP A 152 12.04 9.22 -27.54
N LYS A 153 12.08 7.88 -27.59
CA LYS A 153 11.92 7.09 -28.82
C LYS A 153 10.83 6.03 -28.73
N SER A 154 10.35 5.66 -27.55
CA SER A 154 9.50 4.50 -27.35
C SER A 154 8.74 4.51 -26.03
N VAL A 155 7.63 3.77 -26.03
CA VAL A 155 6.85 3.47 -24.82
C VAL A 155 6.93 1.96 -24.58
N THR A 156 7.37 1.57 -23.39
CA THR A 156 7.46 0.18 -22.97
C THR A 156 6.39 -0.12 -21.92
N PHE A 157 5.54 -1.10 -22.19
CA PHE A 157 4.49 -1.53 -21.27
C PHE A 157 4.92 -2.75 -20.46
N THR A 158 4.50 -2.77 -19.20
CA THR A 158 4.61 -3.91 -18.28
C THR A 158 3.21 -4.32 -17.87
N GLN A 159 2.93 -5.62 -17.98
CA GLN A 159 1.66 -6.22 -17.57
C GLN A 159 1.82 -6.96 -16.24
N LYS A 160 0.87 -6.76 -15.34
CA LYS A 160 0.68 -7.46 -14.07
C LYS A 160 -0.47 -8.43 -14.23
N TYR A 161 -0.23 -9.68 -13.86
CA TYR A 161 -1.26 -10.71 -13.88
C TYR A 161 -2.05 -10.66 -12.56
N LEU A 162 -3.36 -10.45 -12.66
CA LEU A 162 -4.27 -10.39 -11.53
C LEU A 162 -5.34 -11.47 -11.68
N ARG A 163 -5.52 -12.31 -10.65
CA ARG A 163 -6.59 -13.31 -10.63
C ARG A 163 -7.88 -12.71 -10.08
N TRP A 164 -8.98 -13.06 -10.72
CA TRP A 164 -10.35 -12.77 -10.29
C TRP A 164 -11.10 -14.06 -9.98
N ASP A 165 -11.98 -14.01 -8.97
CA ASP A 165 -12.93 -15.09 -8.71
C ASP A 165 -14.01 -15.11 -9.79
N SER A 166 -14.44 -16.31 -10.21
CA SER A 166 -15.50 -16.45 -11.20
C SER A 166 -16.82 -15.84 -10.72
N LEU A 167 -17.63 -15.32 -11.65
CA LEU A 167 -18.94 -14.77 -11.33
C LEU A 167 -19.84 -15.80 -10.62
N ALA A 168 -19.74 -17.07 -11.04
CA ALA A 168 -20.45 -18.17 -10.40
C ALA A 168 -20.01 -18.39 -8.94
N SER A 169 -18.72 -18.26 -8.64
CA SER A 169 -18.20 -18.35 -7.27
C SER A 169 -18.72 -17.20 -6.40
N LEU A 170 -18.63 -15.96 -6.90
CA LEU A 170 -19.10 -14.76 -6.19
C LEU A 170 -20.60 -14.82 -5.89
N LYS A 171 -21.41 -15.32 -6.83
CA LYS A 171 -22.87 -15.48 -6.65
C LYS A 171 -23.25 -16.51 -5.58
N LYS A 172 -22.34 -17.39 -5.15
CA LYS A 172 -22.60 -18.32 -4.03
C LYS A 172 -22.62 -17.61 -2.68
N SER A 173 -21.78 -16.58 -2.51
CA SER A 173 -21.58 -15.88 -1.24
C SER A 173 -22.22 -14.49 -1.20
N LEU A 174 -22.37 -13.82 -2.34
CA LEU A 174 -22.84 -12.43 -2.43
C LEU A 174 -24.13 -12.31 -3.24
N LYS A 175 -24.99 -11.36 -2.88
CA LYS A 175 -26.27 -11.10 -3.56
C LYS A 175 -26.54 -9.61 -3.76
N GLY A 176 -27.33 -9.28 -4.78
CA GLY A 176 -27.84 -7.93 -5.02
C GLY A 176 -26.75 -6.86 -5.04
N GLU A 177 -26.93 -5.84 -4.20
CA GLU A 177 -26.03 -4.68 -4.12
C GLU A 177 -24.61 -5.05 -3.64
N GLU A 178 -24.46 -6.06 -2.78
CA GLU A 178 -23.14 -6.51 -2.30
C GLU A 178 -22.32 -7.16 -3.42
N LEU A 179 -23.00 -7.98 -4.24
CA LEU A 179 -22.38 -8.56 -5.44
C LEU A 179 -21.96 -7.45 -6.41
N LEU A 180 -22.84 -6.48 -6.66
CA LEU A 180 -22.52 -5.35 -7.53
C LEU A 180 -21.33 -4.55 -6.99
N LYS A 181 -21.31 -4.23 -5.69
CA LYS A 181 -20.18 -3.56 -5.02
C LYS A 181 -18.88 -4.32 -5.18
N ARG A 182 -18.90 -5.66 -5.08
CA ARG A 182 -17.71 -6.48 -5.32
C ARG A 182 -17.27 -6.45 -6.78
N ILE A 183 -18.22 -6.48 -7.72
CA ILE A 183 -17.95 -6.51 -9.16
C ILE A 183 -17.43 -5.16 -9.69
N VAL A 184 -17.92 -4.03 -9.19
CA VAL A 184 -17.50 -2.68 -9.65
C VAL A 184 -16.27 -2.15 -8.94
N ASN A 185 -15.81 -2.82 -7.88
CA ASN A 185 -14.54 -2.51 -7.25
C ASN A 185 -13.47 -3.42 -7.84
N PRO A 186 -12.55 -2.90 -8.66
CA PRO A 186 -11.45 -3.69 -9.16
C PRO A 186 -10.66 -4.25 -7.97
N SER A 187 -10.68 -5.57 -7.84
CA SER A 187 -9.90 -6.28 -6.84
C SER A 187 -9.32 -7.50 -7.53
N GLY A 188 -8.03 -7.40 -7.85
CA GLY A 188 -7.26 -8.53 -8.32
C GLY A 188 -6.45 -9.10 -7.16
N PHE A 189 -6.45 -10.41 -7.00
CA PHE A 189 -5.39 -11.04 -6.24
C PHE A 189 -4.09 -10.89 -7.06
N TYR A 190 -3.23 -9.94 -6.69
CA TYR A 190 -1.80 -10.08 -6.91
C TYR A 190 -1.17 -10.61 -5.63
N SER A 191 -0.33 -11.62 -5.80
CA SER A 191 0.63 -12.02 -4.78
C SER A 191 1.65 -10.90 -4.61
N VAL A 192 1.90 -10.53 -3.36
CA VAL A 192 3.07 -9.71 -2.99
C VAL A 192 3.98 -10.65 -2.22
N SER A 193 5.24 -10.77 -2.63
CA SER A 193 6.24 -11.48 -1.84
C SER A 193 6.93 -10.53 -0.86
N GLU A 194 7.56 -11.10 0.18
CA GLU A 194 8.44 -10.35 1.07
C GLU A 194 9.55 -9.62 0.29
N SER A 195 10.10 -10.27 -0.74
CA SER A 195 11.14 -9.70 -1.59
C SER A 195 10.65 -8.47 -2.36
N ASP A 196 9.38 -8.44 -2.77
CA ASP A 196 8.82 -7.28 -3.47
C ASP A 196 8.78 -6.06 -2.54
N ILE A 197 8.33 -6.27 -1.29
CA ILE A 197 8.29 -5.22 -0.25
C ILE A 197 9.69 -4.69 0.02
N VAL A 198 10.66 -5.58 0.25
CA VAL A 198 12.05 -5.18 0.56
C VAL A 198 12.68 -4.43 -0.61
N LYS A 199 12.46 -4.89 -1.85
CA LYS A 199 13.04 -4.29 -3.05
C LYS A 199 12.45 -2.92 -3.39
N GLU A 200 11.15 -2.74 -3.22
CA GLU A 200 10.46 -1.50 -3.53
C GLU A 200 10.54 -0.46 -2.42
N ASN A 201 10.93 -0.86 -1.20
CA ASN A 201 11.02 0.01 -0.05
C ASN A 201 12.14 1.06 -0.21
N LEU A 202 11.76 2.33 -0.34
CA LEU A 202 12.70 3.44 -0.46
C LEU A 202 13.07 4.12 0.86
N TRP A 203 12.43 3.76 1.99
CA TRP A 203 12.72 4.36 3.30
C TRP A 203 14.20 4.26 3.71
N PRO A 204 14.92 3.15 3.48
CA PRO A 204 16.34 3.03 3.83
C PRO A 204 17.26 4.06 3.15
N LYS A 205 16.83 4.69 2.04
CA LYS A 205 17.61 5.75 1.38
C LYS A 205 17.78 7.00 2.27
N LEU A 206 16.90 7.19 3.25
CA LEU A 206 16.91 8.36 4.15
C LEU A 206 17.85 8.20 5.34
N GLN A 207 18.61 7.10 5.46
CA GLN A 207 19.49 6.84 6.62
C GLN A 207 20.41 8.04 6.97
N GLY A 208 20.91 8.75 5.95
CA GLY A 208 21.77 9.92 6.15
C GLY A 208 21.01 11.10 6.75
N ASP A 209 19.78 11.34 6.32
CA ASP A 209 18.91 12.40 6.86
C ASP A 209 18.51 12.12 8.30
N TYR A 210 18.24 10.85 8.63
CA TYR A 210 17.97 10.42 10.00
C TYR A 210 19.17 10.74 10.91
N MET A 211 20.38 10.34 10.51
CA MET A 211 21.56 10.62 11.33
C MET A 211 21.84 12.12 11.48
N ARG A 212 21.53 12.94 10.47
CA ARG A 212 21.69 14.40 10.52
C ARG A 212 20.58 15.13 11.26
N SER A 213 19.38 14.54 11.38
CA SER A 213 18.27 15.18 12.09
C SER A 213 18.52 15.25 13.58
N HIS A 214 19.35 14.35 14.12
CA HIS A 214 19.63 14.31 15.56
C HIS A 214 18.33 14.31 16.37
N TRP A 215 17.38 13.46 15.95
CA TRP A 215 16.00 13.39 16.43
C TRP A 215 15.07 14.52 15.95
N TYR A 216 15.54 15.76 15.87
CA TYR A 216 14.77 16.86 15.30
C TYR A 216 15.68 17.97 14.76
N ASN A 217 15.51 18.30 13.48
CA ASN A 217 16.18 19.44 12.86
C ASN A 217 15.30 20.08 11.80
N GLU A 218 14.87 21.31 12.04
CA GLU A 218 14.00 22.08 11.14
C GLU A 218 14.60 22.36 9.76
N ASN A 219 15.93 22.28 9.62
CA ASN A 219 16.64 22.51 8.36
C ASN A 219 16.70 21.25 7.47
N ILE A 220 16.14 20.14 7.94
CA ILE A 220 16.11 18.86 7.24
C ILE A 220 14.66 18.48 6.95
N LYS A 221 14.44 17.85 5.79
CA LYS A 221 13.16 17.24 5.44
C LYS A 221 13.36 15.74 5.25
N ILE A 222 12.75 14.96 6.12
CA ILE A 222 12.69 13.50 6.03
C ILE A 222 11.37 13.14 5.36
N VAL A 223 11.41 13.01 4.03
CA VAL A 223 10.24 12.65 3.20
C VAL A 223 10.58 11.41 2.38
N TYR A 224 9.61 10.51 2.19
CA TYR A 224 9.77 9.34 1.34
C TYR A 224 10.33 9.77 -0.04
N PRO A 225 11.37 9.11 -0.60
CA PRO A 225 12.06 9.55 -1.82
C PRO A 225 11.18 9.55 -3.10
N ASN A 226 10.28 10.51 -3.20
CA ASN A 226 9.33 10.71 -4.29
C ASN A 226 8.89 12.18 -4.34
N SER A 227 9.07 12.83 -5.49
CA SER A 227 8.78 14.26 -5.65
C SER A 227 7.30 14.63 -5.49
N TYR A 228 6.38 13.73 -5.86
CA TYR A 228 4.95 13.96 -5.66
C TYR A 228 4.59 13.95 -4.18
N GLU A 229 5.16 13.03 -3.40
CA GLU A 229 4.92 12.97 -1.95
C GLU A 229 5.37 14.25 -1.25
N GLU A 230 6.57 14.73 -1.57
CA GLU A 230 7.09 15.99 -1.03
C GLU A 230 6.19 17.17 -1.39
N GLN A 231 5.79 17.29 -2.66
CA GLN A 231 4.91 18.36 -3.12
C GLN A 231 3.56 18.36 -2.37
N VAL A 232 2.94 17.19 -2.20
CA VAL A 232 1.66 17.05 -1.49
C VAL A 232 1.78 17.50 -0.04
N ILE A 233 2.86 17.08 0.65
CA ILE A 233 3.07 17.43 2.05
C ILE A 233 3.37 18.93 2.21
N ASP A 234 4.21 19.49 1.34
CA ASP A 234 4.51 20.94 1.36
C ASP A 234 3.26 21.79 1.09
N GLU A 235 2.39 21.37 0.17
CA GLU A 235 1.11 22.03 -0.07
C GLU A 235 0.16 21.91 1.12
N PHE A 236 0.08 20.72 1.73
CA PHE A 236 -0.71 20.52 2.93
C PHE A 236 -0.22 21.40 4.09
N ASN A 237 1.08 21.39 4.38
CA ASN A 237 1.68 22.14 5.48
C ASN A 237 1.56 23.65 5.32
N ARG A 238 1.59 24.18 4.08
CA ARG A 238 1.35 25.61 3.81
C ARG A 238 -0.05 26.07 4.25
N ASN A 239 -1.04 25.19 4.18
CA ASN A 239 -2.44 25.52 4.43
C ASN A 239 -2.96 25.01 5.79
N ALA A 240 -2.25 24.09 6.43
CA ALA A 240 -2.64 23.50 7.71
C ALA A 240 -2.35 24.45 8.89
N LYS A 241 -3.18 24.35 9.95
CA LYS A 241 -2.86 24.97 11.25
C LYS A 241 -1.68 24.24 11.87
N GLU A 242 -0.93 24.93 12.74
CA GLU A 242 0.34 24.45 13.31
C GLU A 242 0.26 23.03 13.87
N ASP A 243 -0.72 22.74 14.73
CA ASP A 243 -0.88 21.40 15.34
C ASP A 243 -1.09 20.27 14.32
N TYR A 244 -1.58 20.59 13.13
CA TYR A 244 -1.86 19.62 12.08
C TYR A 244 -0.72 19.49 11.07
N LYS A 245 0.28 20.39 11.10
CA LYS A 245 1.41 20.30 10.18
C LYS A 245 2.23 19.05 10.49
N TYR A 246 2.71 18.42 9.43
CA TYR A 246 3.67 17.34 9.53
C TYR A 246 5.06 17.91 9.79
N VAL A 247 5.71 17.44 10.85
CA VAL A 247 7.03 17.88 11.30
C VAL A 247 8.10 17.07 10.56
N LEU A 248 8.55 17.58 9.42
CA LEU A 248 9.47 16.84 8.52
C LEU A 248 10.92 16.82 9.00
N GLY A 249 11.27 17.65 9.98
CA GLY A 249 12.57 17.63 10.64
C GLY A 249 12.74 16.47 11.63
N ALA A 250 11.66 15.78 11.98
CA ALA A 250 11.66 14.61 12.85
C ALA A 250 11.71 13.31 12.02
N PRO A 251 12.22 12.20 12.58
CA PRO A 251 12.18 10.88 11.94
C PRO A 251 10.76 10.52 11.50
N ALA A 252 10.62 10.12 10.24
CA ALA A 252 9.42 9.42 9.82
C ALA A 252 9.43 8.00 10.45
N GLU A 253 8.26 7.46 10.76
CA GLU A 253 8.14 6.10 11.29
C GLU A 253 7.00 5.41 10.54
N PRO A 254 7.22 4.91 9.31
CA PRO A 254 6.19 4.17 8.58
C PRO A 254 5.77 2.89 9.33
N TRP A 255 6.71 2.33 10.09
CA TRP A 255 6.47 1.26 11.04
C TRP A 255 7.48 1.30 12.18
N ARG A 256 7.11 0.67 13.29
CA ARG A 256 7.95 0.45 14.46
C ARG A 256 8.04 -1.05 14.75
N GLY A 257 9.24 -1.55 15.03
CA GLY A 257 9.50 -2.99 15.11
C GLY A 257 9.55 -3.65 13.74
N ASN A 258 9.33 -4.97 13.66
CA ASN A 258 9.41 -5.70 12.40
C ASN A 258 8.05 -6.29 11.99
N PRO A 259 7.27 -5.61 11.13
CA PRO A 259 6.00 -6.13 10.63
C PRO A 259 6.13 -7.49 9.91
N LEU A 260 7.28 -7.76 9.29
CA LEU A 260 7.54 -9.04 8.60
C LEU A 260 7.84 -10.19 9.57
N LYS A 261 8.04 -9.94 10.86
CA LYS A 261 8.29 -10.99 11.87
C LYS A 261 7.24 -11.03 12.99
N ALA A 262 6.54 -9.92 13.22
CA ALA A 262 5.54 -9.80 14.28
C ALA A 262 4.36 -10.77 14.09
N LYS A 263 3.78 -11.20 15.21
CA LYS A 263 2.50 -11.94 15.24
C LYS A 263 1.30 -11.01 15.41
N VAL A 264 1.52 -9.82 15.95
CA VAL A 264 0.50 -8.79 16.18
C VAL A 264 0.95 -7.51 15.49
N VAL A 265 0.16 -7.06 14.52
CA VAL A 265 0.41 -5.83 13.78
C VAL A 265 -0.66 -4.80 14.16
N ILE A 266 -0.23 -3.75 14.84
CA ILE A 266 -1.09 -2.64 15.25
C ILE A 266 -1.10 -1.60 14.14
N LEU A 267 -2.28 -1.29 13.61
CA LEU A 267 -2.46 -0.28 12.58
C LEU A 267 -2.86 1.04 13.25
N SER A 268 -2.00 2.05 13.17
CA SER A 268 -2.11 3.35 13.84
C SER A 268 -2.19 4.50 12.83
N LEU A 269 -2.59 5.71 13.26
CA LEU A 269 -2.77 6.84 12.34
C LEU A 269 -1.43 7.42 11.89
N ASN A 270 -0.66 7.97 12.80
CA ASN A 270 0.67 8.48 12.56
C ASN A 270 1.45 8.54 13.89
N PRO A 271 2.78 8.69 13.83
CA PRO A 271 3.58 8.96 15.02
C PRO A 271 3.17 10.30 15.66
N GLY A 272 3.11 10.36 16.98
CA GLY A 272 2.79 11.59 17.70
C GLY A 272 4.02 12.49 17.85
N PHE A 273 3.81 13.81 17.79
CA PHE A 273 4.81 14.82 18.13
C PHE A 273 4.36 15.61 19.36
N LYS A 274 5.18 15.63 20.40
CA LYS A 274 4.94 16.31 21.67
C LYS A 274 5.98 17.41 21.86
N LEU A 275 5.51 18.66 21.77
CA LEU A 275 6.31 19.84 22.10
C LEU A 275 6.83 19.75 23.55
N GLY A 276 8.06 20.16 23.77
CA GLY A 276 8.81 20.00 25.01
C GLY A 276 9.44 18.62 25.22
N VAL A 277 9.07 17.60 24.44
CA VAL A 277 9.66 16.25 24.50
C VAL A 277 10.47 15.95 23.25
N ASN A 278 9.90 16.15 22.06
CA ASN A 278 10.55 15.80 20.80
C ASN A 278 11.44 16.93 20.23
N ASP A 279 11.19 18.19 20.58
CA ASP A 279 11.97 19.37 20.16
C ASP A 279 13.03 19.81 21.19
N ASN A 280 12.87 19.42 22.45
CA ASN A 280 13.75 19.76 23.58
C ASN A 280 14.54 18.55 24.11
N VAL A 281 14.78 17.54 23.27
CA VAL A 281 15.67 16.42 23.64
C VAL A 281 17.01 17.01 24.06
N GLN A 282 17.44 16.76 25.31
CA GLN A 282 18.72 17.26 25.83
C GLN A 282 19.89 16.58 25.12
N TYR A 283 20.11 16.94 23.86
CA TYR A 283 21.05 16.30 22.95
C TYR A 283 22.47 16.29 23.52
N GLU A 284 22.87 17.37 24.19
CA GLU A 284 24.17 17.45 24.86
C GLU A 284 24.36 16.40 25.97
N ARG A 285 23.28 16.01 26.65
CA ARG A 285 23.32 15.02 27.74
C ARG A 285 23.20 13.58 27.24
N TYR A 286 22.53 13.37 26.10
CA TYR A 286 22.16 12.03 25.61
C TYR A 286 22.65 11.73 24.19
N ARG A 287 23.63 12.47 23.67
CA ARG A 287 24.11 12.39 22.27
C ARG A 287 24.35 10.96 21.78
N ALA A 288 25.22 10.20 22.46
CA ALA A 288 25.55 8.84 22.05
C ALA A 288 24.35 7.87 22.10
N PRO A 289 23.56 7.82 23.19
CA PRO A 289 22.31 7.06 23.23
C PRO A 289 21.31 7.41 22.12
N LEU A 290 21.24 8.70 21.72
CA LEU A 290 20.36 9.15 20.64
C LEU A 290 20.89 8.70 19.27
N GLU A 291 22.20 8.71 19.05
CA GLU A 291 22.81 8.17 17.82
C GLU A 291 22.53 6.66 17.69
N ASP A 292 22.65 5.90 18.77
CA ASP A 292 22.30 4.46 18.81
C ASP A 292 20.80 4.24 18.56
N ALA A 293 19.94 5.07 19.17
CA ALA A 293 18.49 5.02 18.98
C ALA A 293 18.09 5.33 17.52
N MET A 294 18.75 6.30 16.89
CA MET A 294 18.57 6.63 15.47
C MET A 294 19.02 5.50 14.56
N ALA A 295 20.14 4.84 14.87
CA ALA A 295 20.59 3.65 14.14
C ALA A 295 19.54 2.52 14.21
N GLU A 296 18.90 2.31 15.36
CA GLU A 296 17.84 1.31 15.49
C GLU A 296 16.56 1.67 14.72
N LEU A 297 16.21 2.96 14.66
CA LEU A 297 15.14 3.45 13.79
C LEU A 297 15.48 3.19 12.31
N ILE A 298 16.72 3.42 11.88
CA ILE A 298 17.17 3.12 10.51
C ILE A 298 17.05 1.62 10.22
N ASN A 299 17.46 0.76 11.15
CA ASN A 299 17.30 -0.70 11.02
C ASN A 299 15.83 -1.11 10.91
N THR A 300 14.94 -0.34 11.53
CA THR A 300 13.49 -0.56 11.42
C THR A 300 13.02 -0.29 9.99
N LEU A 301 13.50 0.79 9.34
CA LEU A 301 13.15 1.12 7.95
C LEU A 301 13.52 0.02 6.95
N SER A 302 14.53 -0.80 7.25
CA SER A 302 15.00 -1.90 6.39
C SER A 302 14.52 -3.28 6.85
N PHE A 303 13.61 -3.35 7.83
CA PHE A 303 13.13 -4.59 8.45
C PHE A 303 14.25 -5.45 9.07
N GLN A 304 15.37 -4.85 9.46
CA GLN A 304 16.52 -5.57 10.03
C GLN A 304 16.37 -5.82 11.54
N VAL A 305 15.50 -5.09 12.22
CA VAL A 305 15.23 -5.31 13.64
C VAL A 305 14.55 -6.66 13.90
N ASN A 306 14.74 -7.18 15.12
CA ASN A 306 14.18 -8.49 15.52
C ASN A 306 12.84 -8.38 16.27
N GLY A 307 12.43 -7.18 16.67
CA GLY A 307 11.23 -6.94 17.46
C GLY A 307 10.94 -5.46 17.67
N PHE A 308 9.94 -5.16 18.49
CA PHE A 308 9.53 -3.78 18.79
C PHE A 308 10.52 -3.01 19.68
N LEU A 309 11.10 -3.69 20.66
CA LEU A 309 12.11 -3.15 21.57
C LEU A 309 13.51 -3.61 21.15
N THR A 310 14.50 -2.78 21.45
CA THR A 310 15.91 -3.11 21.33
C THR A 310 16.33 -4.06 22.45
N PRO A 311 17.05 -5.16 22.19
CA PRO A 311 17.42 -6.12 23.23
C PRO A 311 18.30 -5.48 24.32
N GLN A 312 17.86 -5.59 25.57
CA GLN A 312 18.59 -5.17 26.77
C GLN A 312 18.10 -5.96 28.00
N ASP A 313 18.90 -5.96 29.08
CA ASP A 313 18.62 -6.75 30.28
C ASP A 313 17.44 -6.22 31.11
N TYR A 314 17.25 -4.90 31.11
CA TYR A 314 16.23 -4.23 31.91
C TYR A 314 15.74 -2.97 31.22
N TYR A 315 14.42 -2.76 31.18
CA TYR A 315 13.80 -1.54 30.65
C TYR A 315 13.26 -0.67 31.77
N VAL A 316 13.55 0.63 31.68
CA VAL A 316 12.91 1.65 32.51
C VAL A 316 11.44 1.81 32.11
N LYS A 317 10.56 2.07 33.08
CA LYS A 317 9.11 2.00 32.91
C LYS A 317 8.39 3.35 32.97
N SER A 318 9.10 4.42 33.36
CA SER A 318 8.55 5.78 33.37
C SER A 318 9.61 6.86 33.30
N HIS A 319 9.19 8.09 33.02
CA HIS A 319 10.05 9.27 33.04
C HIS A 319 10.70 9.51 34.41
N GLU A 320 9.99 9.22 35.51
CA GLU A 320 10.52 9.38 36.86
C GLU A 320 11.68 8.41 37.10
N GLU A 321 11.49 7.14 36.75
CA GLU A 321 12.53 6.11 36.87
C GLU A 321 13.71 6.41 35.93
N PHE A 322 13.44 6.92 34.72
CA PHE A 322 14.48 7.34 33.77
C PHE A 322 15.33 8.45 34.35
N LYS A 323 14.69 9.48 34.90
CA LYS A 323 15.37 10.60 35.56
C LYS A 323 16.15 10.13 36.77
N GLU A 324 15.58 9.28 37.62
CA GLU A 324 16.28 8.74 38.79
C GLU A 324 17.55 7.99 38.38
N LYS A 325 17.41 7.03 37.45
CA LYS A 325 18.51 6.16 37.00
C LYS A 325 19.60 6.89 36.22
N TYR A 326 19.23 7.87 35.40
CA TYR A 326 20.14 8.57 34.49
C TYR A 326 20.43 10.03 34.93
N SER A 327 20.06 10.39 36.17
CA SER A 327 20.34 11.70 36.78
C SER A 327 21.83 11.98 36.96
N VAL A 328 22.65 10.93 37.08
CA VAL A 328 24.09 11.01 37.34
C VAL A 328 24.86 11.17 36.02
N LYS A 329 25.86 12.07 35.99
CA LYS A 329 26.74 12.24 34.82
C LYS A 329 27.51 10.94 34.54
N ASN A 330 27.71 10.63 33.25
CA ASN A 330 28.46 9.47 32.74
C ASN A 330 27.78 8.09 32.90
N VAL A 331 26.48 8.03 33.22
CA VAL A 331 25.74 6.76 33.15
C VAL A 331 25.36 6.49 31.68
N TYR A 332 25.69 5.29 31.18
CA TYR A 332 25.26 4.85 29.86
C TYR A 332 23.74 4.65 29.83
N VAL A 333 23.07 5.25 28.84
CA VAL A 333 21.64 5.05 28.60
C VAL A 333 21.48 4.05 27.45
N PRO A 334 20.89 2.87 27.68
CA PRO A 334 20.58 1.93 26.62
C PRO A 334 19.62 2.55 25.59
N CYS A 335 19.80 2.18 24.33
CA CYS A 335 19.01 2.70 23.22
C CYS A 335 17.50 2.43 23.38
N GLY A 336 17.09 1.29 23.96
CA GLY A 336 15.68 0.99 24.20
C GLY A 336 15.03 1.93 25.22
N ASP A 337 15.75 2.29 26.28
CA ASP A 337 15.27 3.27 27.26
C ASP A 337 15.20 4.68 26.65
N ALA A 338 16.20 5.07 25.84
CA ALA A 338 16.18 6.35 25.13
C ALA A 338 14.96 6.45 24.17
N LEU A 339 14.68 5.39 23.42
CA LEU A 339 13.52 5.34 22.53
C LEU A 339 12.19 5.37 23.28
N ASN A 340 12.10 4.69 24.43
CA ASN A 340 10.90 4.72 25.26
C ASN A 340 10.66 6.10 25.88
N GLU A 341 11.71 6.78 26.36
CA GLU A 341 11.64 8.14 26.90
C GLU A 341 11.08 9.12 25.87
N ILE A 342 11.60 9.06 24.65
CA ILE A 342 11.18 9.92 23.55
C ILE A 342 9.75 9.61 23.08
N GLY A 343 9.36 8.33 23.12
CA GLY A 343 8.01 7.85 22.83
C GLY A 343 7.02 8.03 23.98
N ASP A 344 7.38 8.76 25.04
CA ASP A 344 6.53 9.03 26.22
C ASP A 344 6.03 7.74 26.91
N TYR A 345 6.80 6.64 26.76
CA TYR A 345 6.45 5.26 27.17
C TYR A 345 5.10 4.75 26.67
N TYR A 346 4.49 5.42 25.68
CA TYR A 346 3.10 5.20 25.32
C TYR A 346 2.84 3.77 24.84
N TRP A 347 3.61 3.32 23.86
CA TRP A 347 3.45 1.97 23.29
C TRP A 347 4.00 0.89 24.21
N TYR A 348 5.10 1.16 24.91
CA TYR A 348 5.64 0.27 25.93
C TYR A 348 4.55 -0.06 26.98
N ASN A 349 3.92 0.96 27.57
CA ASN A 349 2.90 0.76 28.60
C ASN A 349 1.62 0.12 28.07
N ASN A 350 1.20 0.42 26.84
CA ASN A 350 0.01 -0.19 26.26
C ASN A 350 0.21 -1.67 25.93
N ILE A 351 1.38 -2.03 25.38
CA ILE A 351 1.70 -3.42 25.02
C ILE A 351 2.02 -4.25 26.26
N ASN A 352 2.79 -3.73 27.22
CA ASN A 352 3.22 -4.49 28.40
C ASN A 352 2.04 -4.96 29.28
N ARG A 353 0.89 -4.28 29.23
CA ARG A 353 -0.36 -4.72 29.89
C ARG A 353 -0.85 -6.09 29.42
N LEU A 354 -0.45 -6.51 28.22
CA LEU A 354 -0.78 -7.81 27.65
C LEU A 354 0.19 -8.91 28.11
N ASN A 355 1.32 -8.56 28.74
CA ASN A 355 2.32 -9.51 29.24
C ASN A 355 1.90 -10.15 30.58
N ILE A 356 0.67 -10.66 30.65
CA ILE A 356 0.06 -11.23 31.85
C ILE A 356 0.75 -12.53 32.31
N ASN A 357 1.51 -13.18 31.42
CA ASN A 357 2.27 -14.39 31.72
C ASN A 357 3.71 -14.09 32.16
N HIS A 358 4.08 -12.81 32.31
CA HIS A 358 5.40 -12.37 32.72
C HIS A 358 6.54 -13.00 31.90
N GLN A 359 6.34 -13.07 30.58
CA GLN A 359 7.41 -13.46 29.66
C GLN A 359 8.55 -12.43 29.74
N LYS A 360 9.77 -12.85 29.39
CA LYS A 360 10.90 -11.92 29.25
C LYS A 360 10.51 -10.81 28.27
N GLU A 361 10.68 -9.56 28.68
CA GLU A 361 10.12 -8.40 27.97
C GLU A 361 10.54 -8.36 26.50
N TYR A 362 11.83 -8.52 26.22
CA TYR A 362 12.31 -8.54 24.83
C TYR A 362 11.57 -9.60 23.98
N GLU A 363 11.48 -10.84 24.46
CA GLU A 363 10.79 -11.93 23.74
C GLU A 363 9.29 -11.66 23.56
N PHE A 364 8.66 -11.06 24.56
CA PHE A 364 7.26 -10.67 24.49
C PHE A 364 7.04 -9.59 23.39
N PHE A 365 7.83 -8.52 23.44
CA PHE A 365 7.72 -7.37 22.54
C PHE A 365 8.13 -7.69 21.09
N ARG A 366 8.90 -8.76 20.86
CA ARG A 366 9.18 -9.27 19.49
C ARG A 366 7.93 -9.68 18.72
N ASN A 367 6.84 -10.01 19.40
CA ASN A 367 5.60 -10.39 18.76
C ASN A 367 4.83 -9.19 18.17
N PHE A 368 5.26 -7.96 18.43
CA PHE A 368 4.53 -6.75 18.04
C PHE A 368 5.26 -5.93 16.99
N ALA A 369 4.47 -5.33 16.10
CA ALA A 369 4.90 -4.23 15.25
C ALA A 369 3.76 -3.22 15.12
N ILE A 370 4.12 -1.97 14.83
CA ILE A 370 3.17 -0.90 14.52
C ILE A 370 3.38 -0.52 13.06
N VAL A 371 2.29 -0.34 12.32
CA VAL A 371 2.29 0.21 10.97
C VAL A 371 1.45 1.47 10.98
N GLN A 372 1.99 2.57 10.48
CA GLN A 372 1.34 3.87 10.48
C GLN A 372 0.61 4.12 9.15
N TYR A 373 -0.59 4.68 9.22
CA TYR A 373 -1.34 5.14 8.05
C TYR A 373 -0.61 6.28 7.34
N CYS A 374 0.01 7.19 8.11
CA CYS A 374 0.89 8.25 7.64
C CYS A 374 2.20 8.17 8.44
N ALA A 375 3.34 8.09 7.76
CA ALA A 375 4.64 7.90 8.40
C ALA A 375 5.13 9.14 9.16
N TYR A 376 4.56 10.32 8.90
CA TYR A 376 5.09 11.59 9.38
C TYR A 376 4.48 12.00 10.73
N THR A 377 5.34 12.55 11.60
CA THR A 377 4.94 12.99 12.93
C THR A 377 4.12 14.28 12.88
N SER A 378 3.08 14.40 13.70
CA SER A 378 2.38 15.66 13.94
C SER A 378 1.84 15.74 15.36
N VAL A 379 1.51 16.94 15.84
CA VAL A 379 0.88 17.10 17.17
C VAL A 379 -0.53 16.52 17.16
N SER A 380 -1.25 16.71 16.06
CA SER A 380 -2.56 16.12 15.81
C SER A 380 -2.68 15.65 14.37
N PHE A 381 -3.21 14.46 14.18
CA PHE A 381 -3.43 13.91 12.85
C PHE A 381 -4.51 14.70 12.08
N LYS A 382 -4.27 14.95 10.79
CA LYS A 382 -5.27 15.47 9.88
C LYS A 382 -5.09 14.88 8.48
N ASP A 383 -6.20 14.59 7.84
CA ASP A 383 -6.23 14.01 6.51
C ASP A 383 -5.70 14.97 5.45
N PHE A 384 -5.00 14.39 4.47
CA PHE A 384 -4.78 15.02 3.18
C PHE A 384 -6.13 15.25 2.46
N PRO A 385 -6.17 16.11 1.43
CA PRO A 385 -7.34 16.29 0.60
C PRO A 385 -7.88 14.94 0.06
N ARG A 386 -9.20 14.88 -0.14
CA ARG A 386 -9.88 13.64 -0.59
C ARG A 386 -9.27 13.12 -1.89
N GLY A 387 -8.99 11.81 -1.93
CA GLY A 387 -8.44 11.14 -3.11
C GLY A 387 -6.91 11.18 -3.21
N VAL A 388 -6.23 11.88 -2.31
CA VAL A 388 -4.77 11.85 -2.21
C VAL A 388 -4.34 10.58 -1.51
N VAL A 389 -3.49 9.79 -2.18
CA VAL A 389 -2.78 8.65 -1.59
C VAL A 389 -1.30 8.84 -1.82
N LEU A 390 -0.51 8.78 -0.74
CA LEU A 390 0.93 8.97 -0.84
C LEU A 390 1.63 7.73 -1.43
N PRO A 391 2.71 7.90 -2.21
CA PRO A 391 3.57 6.80 -2.64
C PRO A 391 4.02 5.87 -1.50
N SER A 392 4.36 6.42 -0.34
CA SER A 392 4.66 5.63 0.86
C SER A 392 3.48 4.81 1.38
N GLN A 393 2.25 5.31 1.24
CA GLN A 393 1.04 4.57 1.60
C GLN A 393 0.77 3.41 0.64
N GLU A 394 1.14 3.52 -0.64
CA GLU A 394 1.08 2.38 -1.58
C GLU A 394 2.02 1.24 -1.17
N LEU A 395 3.22 1.56 -0.67
CA LEU A 395 4.11 0.55 -0.08
C LEU A 395 3.47 -0.08 1.17
N THR A 396 2.86 0.72 2.04
CA THR A 396 2.12 0.24 3.22
C THR A 396 0.97 -0.69 2.84
N LYS A 397 0.22 -0.38 1.77
CA LYS A 397 -0.84 -1.26 1.24
C LYS A 397 -0.27 -2.62 0.80
N LYS A 398 0.87 -2.63 0.09
CA LYS A 398 1.56 -3.87 -0.31
C LYS A 398 2.03 -4.69 0.88
N LEU A 399 2.61 -4.05 1.89
CA LEU A 399 3.01 -4.70 3.14
C LEU A 399 1.81 -5.38 3.82
N ILE A 400 0.69 -4.66 4.00
CA ILE A 400 -0.50 -5.23 4.65
C ILE A 400 -1.11 -6.35 3.80
N ARG A 401 -1.11 -6.23 2.47
CA ARG A 401 -1.55 -7.30 1.57
C ARG A 401 -0.72 -8.58 1.77
N TYR A 402 0.62 -8.48 1.77
CA TYR A 402 1.49 -9.63 2.06
C TYR A 402 1.15 -10.26 3.41
N LEU A 403 1.03 -9.45 4.46
CA LEU A 403 0.69 -9.95 5.80
C LEU A 403 -0.70 -10.61 5.84
N ALA A 404 -1.67 -10.08 5.10
CA ALA A 404 -3.02 -10.63 5.06
C ALA A 404 -3.08 -11.98 4.34
N TYR A 405 -2.32 -12.15 3.25
CA TYR A 405 -2.40 -13.33 2.39
C TYR A 405 -1.36 -14.41 2.70
N GLU A 406 -0.11 -14.02 2.95
CA GLU A 406 1.01 -14.95 3.11
C GLU A 406 1.33 -15.26 4.58
N ARG A 407 0.77 -14.51 5.53
CA ARG A 407 1.03 -14.63 6.97
C ARG A 407 -0.24 -14.85 7.78
N GLU A 408 -0.76 -16.08 7.75
CA GLU A 408 -1.96 -16.49 8.50
C GLU A 408 -1.77 -16.42 10.03
N ASP A 409 -0.52 -16.44 10.48
CA ASP A 409 -0.11 -16.30 11.86
C ASP A 409 -0.20 -14.86 12.40
N VAL A 410 -0.49 -13.86 11.55
CA VAL A 410 -0.63 -12.46 11.98
C VAL A 410 -2.05 -12.13 12.46
N VAL A 411 -2.16 -11.36 13.54
CA VAL A 411 -3.39 -10.70 14.02
C VAL A 411 -3.25 -9.20 13.81
N PHE A 412 -4.28 -8.57 13.25
CA PHE A 412 -4.31 -7.13 13.03
C PHE A 412 -5.12 -6.45 14.13
N VAL A 413 -4.61 -5.34 14.66
CA VAL A 413 -5.29 -4.57 15.70
C VAL A 413 -5.45 -3.12 15.26
N ILE A 414 -6.67 -2.62 15.27
CA ILE A 414 -6.99 -1.21 14.99
C ILE A 414 -7.67 -0.62 16.21
N MET A 415 -6.96 0.27 16.90
CA MET A 415 -7.50 0.93 18.10
C MET A 415 -8.37 2.14 17.77
N ARG A 416 -8.10 2.82 16.65
CA ARG A 416 -8.84 3.99 16.17
C ARG A 416 -8.84 4.04 14.65
N SER A 417 -9.82 4.74 14.09
CA SER A 417 -9.85 5.07 12.65
C SER A 417 -9.89 3.87 11.70
N ALA A 418 -10.58 2.79 12.08
CA ALA A 418 -10.77 1.62 11.21
C ALA A 418 -11.39 1.96 9.85
N ALA A 419 -12.25 2.98 9.79
CA ALA A 419 -12.80 3.47 8.54
C ALA A 419 -11.72 3.98 7.57
N LYS A 420 -10.66 4.63 8.08
CA LYS A 420 -9.55 5.13 7.25
C LYS A 420 -8.71 4.00 6.68
N TRP A 421 -8.40 3.01 7.50
CA TRP A 421 -7.70 1.81 7.05
C TRP A 421 -8.53 1.03 6.03
N LYS A 422 -9.85 0.94 6.22
CA LYS A 422 -10.76 0.32 5.25
C LYS A 422 -10.83 1.09 3.92
N GLU A 423 -10.74 2.42 3.96
CA GLU A 423 -10.71 3.25 2.74
C GLU A 423 -9.38 3.13 1.99
N LEU A 424 -8.26 3.04 2.71
CA LEU A 424 -6.93 2.92 2.10
C LEU A 424 -6.65 1.54 1.52
N LEU A 425 -7.10 0.47 2.19
CA LEU A 425 -6.80 -0.90 1.79
C LEU A 425 -7.74 -1.40 0.70
N ASP A 426 -7.22 -2.26 -0.19
CA ASP A 426 -8.03 -2.92 -1.20
C ASP A 426 -9.11 -3.77 -0.53
N ALA A 427 -10.31 -3.82 -1.12
CA ALA A 427 -11.47 -4.49 -0.53
C ALA A 427 -11.20 -5.97 -0.22
N ASP A 428 -10.47 -6.67 -1.08
CA ASP A 428 -10.10 -8.08 -0.88
C ASP A 428 -9.13 -8.28 0.30
N VAL A 429 -8.19 -7.34 0.49
CA VAL A 429 -7.26 -7.36 1.63
C VAL A 429 -8.04 -7.16 2.92
N TRP A 430 -8.94 -6.17 2.96
CA TRP A 430 -9.78 -5.91 4.13
C TRP A 430 -10.67 -7.10 4.50
N GLU A 431 -11.27 -7.76 3.50
CA GLU A 431 -12.06 -8.98 3.67
C GLU A 431 -11.21 -10.14 4.20
N LYS A 432 -10.04 -10.40 3.61
CA LYS A 432 -9.11 -11.46 4.03
C LYS A 432 -8.66 -11.29 5.48
N MET A 433 -8.50 -10.05 5.95
CA MET A 433 -8.13 -9.74 7.33
C MET A 433 -9.25 -9.96 8.35
N GLN A 434 -10.54 -9.94 7.96
CA GLN A 434 -11.67 -9.88 8.91
C GLN A 434 -11.64 -10.97 9.99
N SER A 435 -11.25 -12.19 9.62
CA SER A 435 -11.17 -13.33 10.55
C SER A 435 -10.12 -13.16 11.65
N ARG A 436 -9.15 -12.25 11.46
CA ARG A 436 -8.00 -11.99 12.35
C ARG A 436 -7.85 -10.50 12.66
N LEU A 437 -8.89 -9.71 12.42
CA LEU A 437 -8.90 -8.27 12.64
C LEU A 437 -9.64 -7.93 13.95
N ILE A 438 -8.93 -7.31 14.87
CA ILE A 438 -9.47 -6.74 16.10
C ILE A 438 -9.67 -5.25 15.89
N VAL A 439 -10.91 -4.79 15.93
CA VAL A 439 -11.24 -3.36 15.93
C VAL A 439 -11.78 -3.00 17.31
N ASN A 440 -11.13 -2.03 17.96
CA ASN A 440 -11.67 -1.45 19.19
C ASN A 440 -12.92 -0.62 18.86
N LYS A 441 -14.03 -0.90 19.53
CA LYS A 441 -15.30 -0.14 19.38
C LYS A 441 -15.33 1.10 20.26
N ASN A 442 -14.47 1.15 21.28
CA ASN A 442 -14.34 2.28 22.19
C ASN A 442 -13.23 3.21 21.68
N MET A 443 -13.40 4.53 21.77
CA MET A 443 -12.37 5.50 21.34
C MET A 443 -11.09 5.48 22.22
N SER A 444 -10.97 4.58 23.19
CA SER A 444 -9.75 4.39 23.97
C SER A 444 -8.66 3.74 23.14
N GLN A 445 -7.40 4.04 23.43
CA GLN A 445 -6.27 3.43 22.73
C GLN A 445 -5.59 2.31 23.55
N SER A 446 -6.14 1.97 24.72
CA SER A 446 -5.53 0.97 25.59
C SER A 446 -5.91 -0.45 25.19
N LEU A 447 -4.91 -1.32 25.07
CA LEU A 447 -5.06 -2.75 24.81
C LEU A 447 -5.48 -3.46 26.11
N SER A 448 -6.78 -3.50 26.39
CA SER A 448 -7.34 -4.13 27.58
C SER A 448 -8.60 -4.94 27.25
N GLU A 449 -8.94 -5.91 28.10
CA GLU A 449 -10.15 -6.72 27.92
C GLU A 449 -11.41 -5.85 27.83
N ASN A 450 -11.51 -4.81 28.66
CA ASN A 450 -12.64 -3.88 28.67
C ASN A 450 -12.82 -3.14 27.33
N ASN A 451 -11.73 -2.81 26.64
CA ASN A 451 -11.78 -2.09 25.38
C ASN A 451 -11.98 -3.04 24.18
N LEU A 452 -11.24 -4.15 24.15
CA LEU A 452 -11.27 -5.07 23.02
C LEU A 452 -12.49 -6.01 23.06
N GLY A 453 -13.07 -6.21 24.24
CA GLY A 453 -14.05 -7.24 24.53
C GLY A 453 -13.39 -8.60 24.73
N LYS A 454 -13.96 -9.41 25.63
CA LYS A 454 -13.41 -10.72 26.06
C LYS A 454 -12.98 -11.63 24.91
N LYS A 455 -13.80 -11.76 23.86
CA LYS A 455 -13.48 -12.61 22.69
C LYS A 455 -12.19 -12.16 21.99
N ASN A 456 -12.09 -10.88 21.64
CA ASN A 456 -10.93 -10.35 20.91
C ASN A 456 -9.69 -10.30 21.80
N PHE A 457 -9.85 -9.97 23.09
CA PHE A 457 -8.77 -10.00 24.05
C PHE A 457 -8.19 -11.40 24.18
N ASN A 458 -9.03 -12.43 24.33
CA ASN A 458 -8.57 -13.82 24.38
C ASN A 458 -7.87 -14.25 23.09
N MET A 459 -8.42 -13.90 21.93
CA MET A 459 -7.76 -14.18 20.63
C MET A 459 -6.35 -13.56 20.56
N LEU A 460 -6.18 -12.34 21.07
CA LEU A 460 -4.90 -11.66 21.13
C LEU A 460 -3.93 -12.36 22.09
N ILE A 461 -4.38 -12.69 23.32
CA ILE A 461 -3.56 -13.40 24.30
C ILE A 461 -3.16 -14.80 23.83
N GLU A 462 -4.06 -15.54 23.18
CA GLU A 462 -3.76 -16.86 22.61
C GLU A 462 -2.68 -16.79 21.53
N ARG A 463 -2.64 -15.70 20.75
CA ARG A 463 -1.60 -15.50 19.73
C ARG A 463 -0.21 -15.21 20.32
N LEU A 464 -0.18 -14.70 21.55
CA LEU A 464 1.03 -14.31 22.28
C LEU A 464 1.58 -15.41 23.19
N LYS A 465 0.85 -16.53 23.33
CA LYS A 465 1.38 -17.78 23.90
C LYS A 465 2.25 -18.48 22.84
#